data_AF-A0A7S1XHQ8-F1
#
_entry.id   AF-A0A7S1XHQ8-F1
#
_cell.length_a   1.000
_cell.length_b   1.000
_cell.length_c   1.000
_cell.angle_alpha   90.00
_cell.angle_beta   90.00
_cell.angle_gamma   90.00
#
_symmetry.space_group_name_H-M   'P 1'
#
loop_
_entity.id
_entity.type
_entity.pdbx_description
1 polymer ?
#
loop_
_entity_poly.entity_id
_entity_poly.type
_entity_poly.pdbx_seq_one_letter_code
_entity_poly.pdbx_strand_id
1 'polypeptide(L)'
;RNLHAGVDGGAVIEPVSDLMLILASLKDARGNVDVPHFHDGVRELSSAELALSSSSGFCAEHYAAQLGIERLAQRSGEDVLAARWTQPSLSVTAISTSNAANEFSVMPNS
;
A
#
# COMPACT_ATOMS: atom_id res chain seq x y z
N ARG A 1 -5.75 28.45 14.57
CA ARG A 1 -6.86 28.08 15.49
C ARG A 1 -7.32 26.69 15.07
N ASN A 2 -7.42 25.75 16.01
CA ASN A 2 -7.93 24.41 15.73
C ASN A 2 -9.43 24.45 15.44
N LEU A 3 -9.88 23.74 14.41
CA LEU A 3 -11.30 23.68 14.01
C LEU A 3 -12.00 22.52 14.72
N HIS A 4 -13.29 22.69 15.02
CA HIS A 4 -14.07 21.69 15.73
C HIS A 4 -14.78 20.79 14.71
N ALA A 5 -14.38 19.52 14.63
CA ALA A 5 -14.86 18.57 13.63
C ALA A 5 -16.40 18.48 13.52
N GLY A 6 -17.14 18.59 14.64
CA GLY A 6 -18.60 18.55 14.64
C GLY A 6 -19.32 19.82 14.15
N VAL A 7 -18.64 20.98 14.13
CA VAL A 7 -19.23 22.27 13.70
C VAL A 7 -18.77 22.60 12.28
N ASP A 8 -17.50 22.33 12.01
CA ASP A 8 -16.82 22.67 10.76
C ASP A 8 -16.74 21.47 9.79
N GLY A 9 -17.06 20.26 10.25
CA GLY A 9 -16.99 19.04 9.43
C GLY A 9 -17.89 19.09 8.21
N GLY A 10 -17.30 18.91 7.04
CA GLY A 10 -17.98 19.03 5.74
C GLY A 10 -18.16 20.45 5.21
N ALA A 11 -17.86 21.49 6.01
CA ALA A 11 -17.86 22.89 5.57
C ALA A 11 -16.46 23.38 5.15
N VAL A 12 -15.41 22.69 5.58
CA VAL A 12 -14.00 23.05 5.30
C VAL A 12 -13.26 21.85 4.72
N ILE A 13 -12.29 22.12 3.84
CA ILE A 13 -11.39 21.08 3.34
C ILE A 13 -10.53 20.60 4.52
N GLU A 14 -10.61 19.31 4.80
CA GLU A 14 -9.85 18.67 5.88
C GLU A 14 -8.54 18.12 5.32
N PRO A 15 -7.37 18.66 5.72
CA PRO A 15 -6.08 18.24 5.14
C PRO A 15 -5.79 16.73 5.30
N VAL A 16 -6.31 16.12 6.36
CA VAL A 16 -6.18 14.67 6.58
C VAL A 16 -6.99 13.88 5.54
N SER A 17 -8.19 14.36 5.19
CA SER A 17 -9.03 13.73 4.16
C SER A 17 -8.36 13.82 2.78
N ASP A 18 -7.80 14.97 2.42
CA ASP A 18 -7.01 15.14 1.20
C ASP A 18 -5.78 14.23 1.18
N LEU A 19 -5.05 14.13 2.31
CA LEU A 19 -3.93 13.21 2.43
C LEU A 19 -4.39 11.75 2.20
N MET A 20 -5.52 11.34 2.77
CA MET A 20 -6.06 10.00 2.55
C MET A 20 -6.41 9.77 1.08
N LEU A 21 -6.98 10.76 0.38
CA LEU A 21 -7.29 10.65 -1.05
C LEU A 21 -6.02 10.51 -1.88
N ILE A 22 -4.98 11.27 -1.59
CA ILE A 22 -3.67 11.15 -2.26
C ILE A 22 -3.09 9.76 -2.04
N LEU A 23 -3.04 9.29 -0.78
CA LEU A 23 -2.51 7.97 -0.47
C LEU A 23 -3.32 6.84 -1.12
N ALA A 24 -4.64 6.98 -1.19
CA ALA A 24 -5.53 6.04 -1.88
C ALA A 24 -5.29 6.01 -3.39
N SER A 25 -4.91 7.13 -4.01
CA SER A 25 -4.57 7.19 -5.44
C SER A 25 -3.22 6.56 -5.80
N LEU A 26 -2.36 6.23 -4.83
CA LEU A 26 -1.06 5.63 -5.11
C LEU A 26 -1.16 4.16 -5.53
N LYS A 27 -2.29 3.49 -5.26
CA LYS A 27 -2.49 2.08 -5.58
C LYS A 27 -3.88 1.82 -6.16
N ASP A 28 -3.95 0.87 -7.08
CA ASP A 28 -5.22 0.38 -7.62
C ASP A 28 -5.97 -0.53 -6.63
N ALA A 29 -7.18 -0.94 -6.99
CA ALA A 29 -8.01 -1.85 -6.19
C ALA A 29 -7.41 -3.26 -6.02
N ARG A 30 -6.38 -3.62 -6.79
CA ARG A 30 -5.63 -4.89 -6.71
C ARG A 30 -4.35 -4.75 -5.89
N GLY A 31 -4.02 -3.53 -5.42
CA GLY A 31 -2.84 -3.22 -4.63
C GLY A 31 -1.58 -2.93 -5.45
N ASN A 32 -1.68 -2.82 -6.78
CA ASN A 32 -0.57 -2.41 -7.64
C ASN A 32 -0.35 -0.90 -7.51
N VAL A 33 0.90 -0.46 -7.65
CA VAL A 33 1.21 0.98 -7.64
C VAL A 33 0.71 1.62 -8.94
N ASP A 34 -0.18 2.59 -8.82
CA ASP A 34 -0.86 3.30 -9.93
C ASP A 34 -0.30 4.71 -10.14
N VAL A 35 1.03 4.83 -10.03
CA VAL A 35 1.74 6.08 -10.26
C VAL A 35 2.24 6.08 -11.71
N PRO A 36 2.00 7.16 -12.49
CA PRO A 36 2.48 7.25 -13.87
C PRO A 36 3.98 6.96 -13.97
N HIS A 37 4.35 6.16 -14.97
CA HIS A 37 5.74 5.77 -15.25
C HIS A 37 6.45 4.96 -14.15
N PHE A 38 5.73 4.49 -13.11
CA PHE A 38 6.34 3.75 -11.99
C PHE A 38 6.96 2.42 -12.43
N HIS A 39 6.36 1.77 -13.43
CA HIS A 39 6.80 0.46 -13.93
C HIS A 39 7.60 0.53 -15.23
N ASP A 40 7.82 1.71 -15.81
CA ASP A 40 8.43 1.86 -17.16
C ASP A 40 9.85 1.27 -17.26
N GLY A 41 10.58 1.24 -16.14
CA GLY A 41 11.92 0.65 -16.05
C GLY A 41 11.94 -0.83 -15.69
N VAL A 42 10.78 -1.46 -15.46
CA VAL A 42 10.69 -2.85 -15.04
C VAL A 42 10.83 -3.74 -16.26
N ARG A 43 11.86 -4.59 -16.27
CA ARG A 43 12.07 -5.56 -17.34
C ARG A 43 11.08 -6.72 -17.19
N GLU A 44 10.47 -7.10 -18.31
CA GLU A 44 9.71 -8.33 -18.42
C GLU A 44 10.52 -9.57 -18.06
N LEU A 45 9.89 -10.52 -17.36
CA LEU A 45 10.52 -11.77 -16.98
C LEU A 45 10.75 -12.67 -18.19
N SER A 46 11.94 -13.24 -18.27
CA SER A 46 12.26 -14.25 -19.28
C SER A 46 11.56 -15.57 -18.96
N SER A 47 11.37 -16.41 -19.97
CA SER A 47 10.78 -17.75 -19.80
C SER A 47 11.57 -18.62 -18.82
N ALA A 48 12.89 -18.44 -18.75
CA ALA A 48 13.74 -19.14 -17.80
C ALA A 48 13.49 -18.70 -16.34
N GLU A 49 13.28 -17.40 -16.12
CA GLU A 49 12.96 -16.86 -14.79
C GLU A 49 11.56 -17.27 -14.31
N LEU A 50 10.59 -17.29 -15.22
CA LEU A 50 9.25 -17.80 -14.94
C LEU A 50 9.30 -19.29 -14.58
N ALA A 51 10.03 -20.10 -15.36
CA ALA A 51 10.19 -21.53 -15.06
C ALA A 51 10.92 -21.78 -13.73
N LEU A 52 11.90 -20.93 -13.37
CA LEU A 52 12.58 -21.00 -12.09
C LEU A 52 11.63 -20.71 -10.93
N SER A 53 10.75 -19.71 -11.08
CA SER A 53 9.69 -19.40 -10.10
C SER A 53 8.76 -20.60 -9.90
N SER A 54 8.25 -21.19 -10.99
CA SER A 54 7.35 -22.35 -10.91
C SER A 54 8.00 -23.58 -10.27
N SER A 55 9.30 -23.78 -10.48
CA SER A 55 10.06 -24.94 -9.98
C SER A 55 10.73 -24.72 -8.63
N SER A 56 10.60 -23.55 -8.01
CA SER A 56 11.31 -23.21 -6.77
C SER A 56 10.80 -23.97 -5.54
N GLY A 57 9.66 -24.67 -5.64
CA GLY A 57 9.00 -25.33 -4.51
C GLY A 57 8.39 -24.36 -3.49
N PHE A 58 8.17 -23.10 -3.88
CA PHE A 58 7.57 -22.10 -2.99
C PHE A 58 6.09 -22.41 -2.72
N CYS A 59 5.70 -22.37 -1.44
CA CYS A 59 4.33 -22.55 -0.99
C CYS A 59 3.85 -21.27 -0.30
N ALA A 60 2.82 -20.63 -0.88
CA ALA A 60 2.27 -19.37 -0.40
C ALA A 60 1.66 -19.51 1.01
N GLU A 61 1.00 -20.63 1.29
CA GLU A 61 0.36 -20.93 2.57
C GLU A 61 1.41 -21.11 3.68
N HIS A 62 2.48 -21.85 3.39
CA HIS A 62 3.58 -22.02 4.34
C HIS A 62 4.26 -20.68 4.62
N TYR A 63 4.50 -19.87 3.59
CA TYR A 63 5.08 -18.55 3.74
C TYR A 63 4.20 -17.59 4.58
N ALA A 64 2.88 -17.59 4.34
CA ALA A 64 1.92 -16.81 5.13
C ALA A 64 1.93 -17.25 6.61
N ALA A 65 1.95 -18.56 6.87
CA ALA A 65 2.03 -19.12 8.21
C ALA A 65 3.33 -18.72 8.93
N GLN A 66 4.47 -18.72 8.24
CA GLN A 66 5.75 -18.27 8.79
C GLN A 66 5.75 -16.78 9.16
N LEU A 67 5.04 -15.94 8.40
CA LEU A 67 4.87 -14.52 8.70
C LEU A 67 3.80 -14.24 9.76
N GLY A 68 3.00 -15.25 10.15
CA GLY A 68 1.89 -15.08 11.09
C GLY A 68 0.72 -14.26 10.54
N ILE A 69 0.53 -14.25 9.22
CA ILE A 69 -0.55 -13.51 8.55
C ILE A 69 -1.58 -14.45 7.94
N GLU A 70 -2.84 -14.02 7.90
CA GLU A 70 -3.94 -14.84 7.38
C GLU A 70 -3.90 -14.96 5.86
N ARG A 71 -3.55 -13.89 5.15
CA ARG A 71 -3.49 -13.87 3.68
C ARG A 71 -2.36 -12.99 3.15
N LEU A 72 -1.77 -13.45 2.05
CA LEU A 72 -0.87 -12.66 1.22
C LEU A 72 -1.67 -11.77 0.27
N ALA A 73 -1.03 -10.71 -0.23
CA ALA A 73 -1.61 -9.83 -1.24
C ALA A 73 -1.89 -10.57 -2.57
N GLN A 74 -1.03 -11.54 -2.90
CA GLN A 74 -1.17 -12.39 -4.08
C GLN A 74 -1.60 -13.81 -3.69
N ARG A 75 -2.35 -14.45 -4.59
CA ARG A 75 -2.93 -15.78 -4.34
C ARG A 75 -2.07 -16.92 -4.90
N SER A 76 -1.30 -16.68 -5.95
CA SER A 76 -0.44 -17.69 -6.56
C SER A 76 0.98 -17.59 -5.99
N GLY A 77 1.66 -18.73 -5.85
CA GLY A 77 3.05 -18.74 -5.40
C GLY A 77 3.98 -17.97 -6.35
N GLU A 78 3.74 -18.07 -7.65
CA GLU A 78 4.52 -17.39 -8.69
C GLU A 78 4.36 -15.87 -8.60
N ASP A 79 3.14 -15.36 -8.42
CA ASP A 79 2.89 -13.92 -8.28
C ASP A 79 3.50 -13.37 -6.98
N VAL A 80 3.49 -14.16 -5.91
CA VAL A 80 4.18 -13.78 -4.65
C VAL A 80 5.69 -13.67 -4.88
N LEU A 81 6.29 -14.61 -5.61
CA LEU A 81 7.72 -14.56 -5.92
C LEU A 81 8.06 -13.40 -6.86
N ALA A 82 7.27 -13.19 -7.91
CA ALA A 82 7.43 -12.05 -8.80
C ALA A 82 7.34 -10.72 -8.02
N ALA A 83 6.31 -10.56 -7.18
CA ALA A 83 6.14 -9.39 -6.34
C ALA A 83 7.32 -9.15 -5.38
N ARG A 84 7.96 -10.22 -4.89
CA ARG A 84 9.08 -10.12 -3.94
C ARG A 84 10.42 -9.87 -4.58
N TRP A 85 10.66 -10.40 -5.77
CA TRP A 85 12.00 -10.46 -6.35
C TRP A 85 12.18 -9.57 -7.57
N THR A 86 11.11 -9.24 -8.28
CA THR A 86 11.22 -8.68 -9.62
C THR A 86 10.40 -7.41 -9.81
N GLN A 87 9.35 -7.21 -9.00
CA GLN A 87 8.50 -6.04 -9.07
C GLN A 87 8.88 -4.98 -8.03
N PRO A 88 8.86 -3.68 -8.38
CA PRO A 88 8.98 -2.61 -7.42
C PRO A 88 7.74 -2.56 -6.50
N SER A 89 7.92 -2.07 -5.28
CA SER A 89 6.83 -1.92 -4.31
C SER A 89 6.82 -0.52 -3.68
N LEU A 90 5.63 -0.09 -3.27
CA LEU A 90 5.43 1.15 -2.51
C LEU A 90 4.71 0.81 -1.21
N SER A 91 5.22 1.32 -0.10
CA SER A 91 4.66 1.10 1.23
C SER A 91 4.66 2.41 2.02
N VAL A 92 3.55 2.69 2.69
CA VAL A 92 3.46 3.79 3.66
C VAL A 92 3.93 3.28 5.01
N THR A 93 5.03 3.83 5.53
CA THR A 93 5.65 3.35 6.78
C THR A 93 5.24 4.15 8.00
N ALA A 94 4.92 5.43 7.83
CA ALA A 94 4.47 6.32 8.89
C ALA A 94 3.56 7.41 8.32
N ILE A 95 2.58 7.84 9.13
CA ILE A 95 1.76 9.02 8.87
C ILE A 95 1.80 9.86 10.15
N SER A 96 2.12 11.14 10.02
CA SER A 96 2.10 12.08 11.13
C SER A 96 1.18 13.22 10.79
N THR A 97 0.24 13.52 11.69
CA THR A 97 -0.67 14.66 11.57
C THR A 97 -0.51 15.55 12.80
N SER A 98 -0.99 16.79 12.74
CA SER A 98 -0.77 17.74 13.84
C SER A 98 -1.64 17.48 15.08
N ASN A 99 -2.51 16.45 15.09
CA ASN A 99 -3.18 16.03 16.31
C ASN A 99 -2.28 15.03 17.07
N ALA A 100 -1.87 15.41 18.28
CA ALA A 100 -1.22 14.48 19.19
C ALA A 100 -2.29 13.54 19.79
N ALA A 101 -1.90 12.31 20.10
CA ALA A 101 -2.74 11.13 20.36
C ALA A 101 -3.76 11.20 21.52
N ASN A 102 -4.21 12.38 21.97
CA ASN A 102 -5.12 12.56 23.10
C ASN A 102 -6.18 13.66 22.94
N GLU A 103 -6.35 14.24 21.74
CA GLU A 103 -7.42 15.23 21.48
C GLU A 103 -8.38 14.72 20.39
N PHE A 104 -9.55 14.23 20.82
CA PHE A 104 -10.64 13.88 19.92
C PHE A 104 -11.37 15.15 19.46
N SER A 105 -11.76 15.22 18.17
CA SER A 105 -12.50 16.32 17.52
C SER A 105 -11.74 17.58 17.11
N VAL A 106 -10.40 17.52 16.97
CA VAL A 106 -9.60 18.64 16.44
C VAL A 106 -9.11 18.35 15.02
N MET A 107 -9.44 19.24 14.09
CA MET A 107 -8.92 19.22 12.73
C MET A 107 -7.60 20.02 12.63
N PRO A 108 -6.52 19.41 12.11
CA PRO A 108 -5.28 20.09 11.72
C PRO A 108 -5.53 21.25 10.76
N ASN A 109 -4.92 22.40 11.03
CA ASN A 109 -4.82 23.46 10.02
C ASN A 109 -3.52 23.29 9.23
N SER A 110 -3.54 23.69 7.96
CA SER A 110 -2.35 23.87 7.13
C SER A 110 -1.44 25.01 7.61
#